data_AF-A0AAD4AJJ2-F1
#
_entry.id   AF-A0AAD4AJJ2-F1
#
_cell.length_a   1.000
_cell.length_b   1.000
_cell.length_c   1.000
_cell.angle_alpha   90.00
_cell.angle_beta   90.00
_cell.angle_gamma   90.00
#
_symmetry.space_group_name_H-M   'P 1'
#
loop_
_entity.id
_entity.type
_entity.pdbx_description
1 polymer ?
#
loop_
_entity_poly.entity_id
_entity_poly.type
_entity_poly.pdbx_seq_one_letter_code
_entity_poly.pdbx_strand_id
1 'polypeptide(L)'
;MLEKNNYTGPSLRVGLHLCEELFEKLKWEYSQLQDDWSNSYITFNFVLTANHLYADWVTSQGTKIQRQKVNRLPDLGKQLFAVLRDVANASKHWKLDGKNDKKKVVESVSKPIIGDWFAYFISGPVPYISVGEANPSLPELASVTIKCFEWILVSEELNFPIKLAEELQLVFLPRRN
;
A
#
# COMPACT_ATOMS: atom_id res chain seq x y z
N MET A 1 -16.12 -18.43 -13.10
CA MET A 1 -17.56 -18.18 -13.24
C MET A 1 -17.83 -16.81 -12.63
N LEU A 2 -17.90 -15.77 -13.45
CA LEU A 2 -18.13 -14.39 -13.03
C LEU A 2 -19.64 -14.14 -13.03
N GLU A 3 -20.27 -14.02 -11.87
CA GLU A 3 -21.62 -13.46 -11.79
C GLU A 3 -21.53 -11.96 -12.05
N LYS A 4 -22.08 -11.56 -13.20
CA LYS A 4 -22.19 -10.20 -13.66
C LYS A 4 -23.12 -9.42 -12.73
N ASN A 5 -22.64 -8.28 -12.25
CA ASN A 5 -23.48 -7.22 -11.70
C ASN A 5 -24.46 -6.76 -12.79
N ASN A 6 -25.73 -7.17 -12.69
CA ASN A 6 -26.82 -6.80 -13.61
C ASN A 6 -27.32 -5.37 -13.34
N TYR A 7 -26.44 -4.38 -13.33
CA TYR A 7 -26.82 -2.96 -13.28
C TYR A 7 -26.94 -2.44 -14.71
N THR A 8 -28.15 -2.06 -15.12
CA THR A 8 -28.47 -1.57 -16.48
C THR A 8 -28.53 -0.04 -16.59
N GLY A 9 -28.19 0.69 -15.53
CA GLY A 9 -28.08 2.15 -15.56
C GLY A 9 -26.77 2.61 -16.22
N PRO A 10 -26.67 3.89 -16.63
CA PRO A 10 -25.44 4.43 -17.18
C PRO A 10 -24.29 4.26 -16.18
N SER A 11 -23.18 3.68 -16.64
CA SER A 11 -21.98 3.53 -15.83
C SER A 11 -21.41 4.92 -15.54
N LEU A 12 -21.37 5.31 -14.26
CA LEU A 12 -20.66 6.50 -13.78
C LEU A 12 -19.14 6.27 -13.65
N ARG A 13 -18.65 5.10 -14.08
CA ARG A 13 -17.23 4.71 -13.95
C ARG A 13 -16.44 5.18 -15.16
N VAL A 14 -15.29 5.81 -14.90
CA VAL A 14 -14.33 6.18 -15.94
C VAL A 14 -13.13 5.23 -15.88
N GLY A 15 -12.85 4.56 -17.01
CA GLY A 15 -11.64 3.77 -17.20
C GLY A 15 -11.65 2.40 -16.50
N LEU A 16 -11.26 2.37 -15.22
CA LEU A 16 -10.91 1.15 -14.50
C LEU A 16 -12.14 0.43 -13.93
N HIS A 17 -12.17 -0.90 -14.05
CA HIS A 17 -13.32 -1.74 -13.75
C HIS A 17 -12.97 -3.00 -12.93
N LEU A 18 -11.72 -3.46 -12.97
CA LEU A 18 -11.23 -4.66 -12.28
C LEU A 18 -10.10 -4.34 -11.28
N CYS A 19 -9.95 -5.18 -10.24
CA CYS A 19 -8.89 -5.02 -9.25
C CYS A 19 -7.50 -5.05 -9.90
N GLU A 20 -7.35 -5.90 -10.91
CA GLU A 20 -6.13 -6.08 -11.70
C GLU A 20 -5.78 -4.80 -12.49
N GLU A 21 -6.76 -4.10 -13.05
CA GLU A 21 -6.52 -2.83 -13.77
C GLU A 21 -6.09 -1.71 -12.82
N LEU A 22 -6.69 -1.63 -11.63
CA LEU A 22 -6.26 -0.70 -10.60
C LEU A 22 -4.86 -1.05 -10.07
N PHE A 23 -4.50 -2.34 -10.05
CA PHE A 23 -3.15 -2.78 -9.73
C PHE A 23 -2.13 -2.43 -10.82
N GLU A 24 -2.47 -2.53 -12.11
CA GLU A 24 -1.61 -2.02 -13.19
C GLU A 24 -1.35 -0.52 -13.05
N LYS A 25 -2.39 0.27 -12.71
CA LYS A 25 -2.22 1.68 -12.37
C LYS A 25 -1.27 1.88 -11.18
N LEU A 26 -1.42 1.08 -10.12
CA LEU A 26 -0.54 1.16 -8.96
C LEU A 26 0.93 0.82 -9.31
N LYS A 27 1.16 -0.17 -10.18
CA LYS A 27 2.50 -0.50 -10.70
C LYS A 27 3.08 0.63 -11.54
N TRP A 28 2.26 1.30 -12.35
CA TRP A 28 2.67 2.51 -13.07
C TRP A 28 3.05 3.63 -12.09
N GLU A 29 2.25 3.90 -11.05
CA GLU A 29 2.61 4.90 -10.03
C GLU A 29 3.88 4.54 -9.28
N TYR A 30 4.09 3.25 -9.00
CA TYR A 30 5.32 2.76 -8.40
C TYR A 30 6.53 3.02 -9.30
N SER A 31 6.44 2.77 -10.61
CA SER A 31 7.55 3.07 -11.51
C SER A 31 7.85 4.56 -11.57
N GLN A 32 6.83 5.42 -11.55
CA GLN A 32 7.03 6.86 -11.46
C GLN A 32 7.69 7.30 -10.14
N LEU A 33 7.40 6.64 -9.02
CA LEU A 33 8.09 6.90 -7.75
C LEU A 33 9.57 6.50 -7.79
N GLN A 34 9.91 5.45 -8.52
CA GLN A 34 11.31 5.01 -8.67
C GLN A 34 12.17 6.07 -9.37
N ASP A 35 11.56 6.94 -10.19
CA ASP A 35 12.24 8.07 -10.84
C ASP A 35 12.42 9.27 -9.90
N ASP A 36 11.48 9.52 -8.99
CA ASP A 36 11.54 10.60 -8.00
C ASP A 36 10.71 10.30 -6.73
N TRP A 37 11.41 9.80 -5.71
CA TRP A 37 10.82 9.48 -4.40
C TRP A 37 10.43 10.71 -3.56
N SER A 38 10.84 11.90 -3.98
CA SER A 38 10.49 13.16 -3.31
C SER A 38 9.19 13.78 -3.86
N ASN A 39 8.65 13.22 -4.95
CA ASN A 39 7.46 13.75 -5.60
C ASN A 39 6.19 13.51 -4.78
N SER A 40 5.65 14.58 -4.20
CA SER A 40 4.44 14.51 -3.37
C SER A 40 3.19 14.12 -4.16
N TYR A 41 3.08 14.48 -5.45
CA TYR A 41 1.90 14.16 -6.26
C TYR A 41 1.83 12.66 -6.55
N ILE A 42 2.95 12.07 -6.96
CA ILE A 42 3.02 10.63 -7.24
C ILE A 42 2.86 9.85 -5.94
N THR A 43 3.50 10.29 -4.85
CA THR A 43 3.36 9.66 -3.52
C THR A 43 1.90 9.65 -3.06
N PHE A 44 1.21 10.78 -3.16
CA PHE A 44 -0.20 10.91 -2.81
C PHE A 44 -1.09 9.95 -3.61
N ASN A 45 -0.86 9.89 -4.92
CA ASN A 45 -1.61 9.01 -5.81
C ASN A 45 -1.35 7.53 -5.47
N PHE A 46 -0.09 7.13 -5.27
CA PHE A 46 0.29 5.77 -4.92
C PHE A 46 -0.39 5.29 -3.63
N VAL A 47 -0.30 6.06 -2.53
CA VAL A 47 -0.88 5.66 -1.24
C VAL A 47 -2.41 5.59 -1.30
N LEU A 48 -3.05 6.51 -2.03
CA LEU A 48 -4.51 6.47 -2.23
C LEU A 48 -4.94 5.27 -3.05
N THR A 49 -4.28 5.04 -4.20
CA THR A 49 -4.56 3.89 -5.07
C THR A 49 -4.39 2.59 -4.31
N ALA A 50 -3.29 2.42 -3.56
CA ALA A 50 -3.03 1.23 -2.76
C ALA A 50 -4.11 1.03 -1.67
N ASN A 51 -4.45 2.08 -0.93
CA ASN A 51 -5.50 1.99 0.09
C ASN A 51 -6.87 1.64 -0.52
N HIS A 52 -7.26 2.27 -1.63
CA HIS A 52 -8.52 1.96 -2.31
C HIS A 52 -8.55 0.55 -2.91
N LEU A 53 -7.43 0.10 -3.49
CA LEU A 53 -7.31 -1.26 -4.01
C LEU A 53 -7.53 -2.29 -2.89
N TYR A 54 -6.91 -2.09 -1.73
CA TYR A 54 -7.05 -2.99 -0.59
C TYR A 54 -8.42 -2.89 0.10
N ALA A 55 -8.77 -1.70 0.58
CA ALA A 55 -9.90 -1.48 1.48
C ALA A 55 -11.26 -1.56 0.76
N ASP A 56 -11.30 -1.12 -0.50
CA ASP A 56 -12.57 -1.00 -1.22
C ASP A 56 -12.69 -2.07 -2.30
N TRP A 57 -11.69 -2.19 -3.20
CA TRP A 57 -11.82 -3.01 -4.40
C TRP A 57 -11.66 -4.50 -4.11
N VAL A 58 -10.56 -4.93 -3.50
CA VAL A 58 -10.36 -6.36 -3.18
C VAL A 58 -11.44 -6.84 -2.20
N THR A 59 -11.75 -6.03 -1.19
CA THR A 59 -12.74 -6.38 -0.17
C THR A 59 -14.16 -6.47 -0.75
N SER A 60 -14.57 -5.54 -1.61
CA SER A 60 -15.96 -5.48 -2.10
C SER A 60 -16.17 -6.14 -3.45
N GLN A 61 -15.18 -6.08 -4.34
CA GLN A 61 -15.27 -6.51 -5.75
C GLN A 61 -14.32 -7.66 -6.09
N GLY A 62 -13.37 -7.99 -5.22
CA GLY A 62 -12.42 -9.07 -5.47
C GLY A 62 -13.09 -10.45 -5.59
N THR A 63 -12.35 -11.43 -6.07
CA THR A 63 -12.80 -12.82 -6.10
C THR A 63 -12.82 -13.41 -4.68
N LYS A 64 -13.48 -14.57 -4.51
CA LYS A 64 -13.46 -15.31 -3.24
C LYS A 64 -12.03 -15.65 -2.80
N ILE A 65 -11.16 -16.01 -3.76
CA ILE A 65 -9.76 -16.36 -3.49
C ILE A 65 -8.98 -15.12 -3.04
N GLN A 66 -9.13 -13.99 -3.72
CA GLN A 66 -8.47 -12.73 -3.35
C GLN A 66 -8.84 -12.29 -1.92
N ARG A 67 -10.13 -12.35 -1.56
CA ARG A 67 -10.58 -12.08 -0.18
C ARG A 67 -10.01 -13.08 0.83
N GLN A 68 -9.92 -14.37 0.47
CA GLN A 68 -9.29 -15.37 1.33
C GLN A 68 -7.82 -15.07 1.56
N LYS A 69 -7.09 -14.60 0.55
CA LYS A 69 -5.69 -14.16 0.68
C LYS A 69 -5.56 -12.95 1.60
N VAL A 70 -6.43 -11.94 1.47
CA VAL A 70 -6.47 -10.81 2.41
C VAL A 70 -6.62 -11.29 3.86
N ASN A 71 -7.51 -12.24 4.12
CA ASN A 71 -7.69 -12.81 5.46
C ASN A 71 -6.47 -13.60 5.98
N ARG A 72 -5.58 -14.04 5.08
CA ARG A 72 -4.35 -14.78 5.39
C ARG A 72 -3.12 -13.90 5.47
N LEU A 73 -3.26 -12.58 5.33
CA LEU A 73 -2.15 -11.67 5.54
C LEU A 73 -1.59 -11.86 6.96
N PRO A 74 -0.26 -11.96 7.10
CA PRO A 74 0.37 -11.92 8.42
C PRO A 74 0.15 -10.54 9.06
N ASP A 75 0.39 -10.43 10.36
CA ASP A 75 0.10 -9.19 11.09
C ASP A 75 0.92 -8.00 10.58
N LEU A 76 2.17 -8.20 10.16
CA LEU A 76 2.96 -7.16 9.49
C LEU A 76 2.38 -6.76 8.12
N GLY A 77 1.75 -7.69 7.40
CA GLY A 77 1.02 -7.38 6.17
C GLY A 77 -0.23 -6.56 6.43
N LYS A 78 -0.96 -6.85 7.52
CA LYS A 78 -2.08 -6.01 7.97
C LYS A 78 -1.61 -4.63 8.43
N GLN A 79 -0.47 -4.56 9.12
CA GLN A 79 0.15 -3.31 9.56
C GLN A 79 0.57 -2.44 8.36
N LEU A 80 1.14 -3.03 7.30
CA LEU A 80 1.41 -2.34 6.04
C LEU A 80 0.16 -1.63 5.49
N PHE A 81 -0.96 -2.34 5.36
CA PHE A 81 -2.19 -1.73 4.86
C PHE A 81 -2.83 -0.74 5.84
N ALA A 82 -2.61 -0.89 7.15
CA ALA A 82 -3.00 0.12 8.13
C ALA A 82 -2.18 1.42 8.00
N VAL A 83 -0.87 1.31 7.73
CA VAL A 83 -0.01 2.46 7.42
C VAL A 83 -0.51 3.19 6.17
N LEU A 84 -0.78 2.46 5.09
CA LEU A 84 -1.30 3.04 3.84
C LEU A 84 -2.63 3.77 4.07
N ARG A 85 -3.54 3.17 4.84
CA ARG A 85 -4.82 3.79 5.24
C ARG A 85 -4.60 5.10 5.97
N ASP A 86 -3.72 5.13 6.97
CA ASP A 86 -3.49 6.32 7.78
C ASP A 86 -2.89 7.46 6.95
N VAL A 87 -1.88 7.16 6.14
CA VAL A 87 -1.24 8.16 5.25
C VAL A 87 -2.24 8.68 4.21
N ALA A 88 -3.00 7.78 3.57
CA ALA A 88 -4.01 8.14 2.57
C ALA A 88 -5.11 9.02 3.16
N ASN A 89 -5.66 8.64 4.33
CA ASN A 89 -6.72 9.39 4.98
C ASN A 89 -6.23 10.74 5.51
N ALA A 90 -5.06 10.78 6.15
CA ALA A 90 -4.47 12.03 6.62
C ALA A 90 -4.19 13.00 5.47
N SER A 91 -3.68 12.50 4.34
CA SER A 91 -3.42 13.32 3.15
C SER A 91 -4.71 13.85 2.50
N LYS A 92 -5.79 13.04 2.50
CA LYS A 92 -7.08 13.42 1.92
C LYS A 92 -7.87 14.39 2.80
N HIS A 93 -7.92 14.13 4.11
CA HIS A 93 -8.79 14.84 5.05
C HIS A 93 -8.06 15.90 5.88
N TRP A 94 -6.75 16.07 5.67
CA TRP A 94 -5.85 16.96 6.42
C TRP A 94 -5.72 16.63 7.92
N LYS A 95 -6.53 15.69 8.42
CA LYS A 95 -6.56 15.10 9.76
C LYS A 95 -7.19 13.71 9.67
N LEU A 96 -6.81 12.79 10.55
CA LEU A 96 -7.56 11.54 10.72
C LEU A 96 -8.89 11.84 11.44
N ASP A 97 -9.98 11.23 10.99
CA ASP A 97 -11.25 11.30 11.72
C ASP A 97 -11.16 10.58 13.08
N GLY A 98 -12.07 10.87 14.01
CA GLY A 98 -11.97 10.37 15.39
C GLY A 98 -12.04 8.84 15.56
N LYS A 99 -12.49 8.09 14.56
CA LYS A 99 -12.47 6.61 14.59
C LYS A 99 -11.12 6.08 14.10
N ASN A 100 -10.59 6.68 13.04
CA ASN A 100 -9.31 6.32 12.45
C ASN A 100 -8.13 6.79 13.32
N ASP A 101 -8.23 7.95 13.97
CA ASP A 101 -7.19 8.45 14.90
C ASP A 101 -6.97 7.51 16.09
N LYS A 102 -8.03 6.87 16.61
CA LYS A 102 -7.94 5.86 17.68
C LYS A 102 -7.30 4.54 17.24
N LYS A 103 -7.23 4.29 15.93
CA LYS A 103 -6.72 3.04 15.33
C LYS A 103 -5.45 3.27 14.53
N LYS A 104 -4.87 4.48 14.59
CA LYS A 104 -3.71 4.82 13.80
C LYS A 104 -2.50 4.04 14.28
N VAL A 105 -1.66 3.66 13.33
CA VAL A 105 -0.36 3.04 13.55
C VAL A 105 0.78 3.97 13.16
N VAL A 106 0.50 4.98 12.32
CA VAL A 106 1.48 5.98 11.91
C VAL A 106 1.53 7.12 12.94
N GLU A 107 2.73 7.41 13.43
CA GLU A 107 3.00 8.48 14.38
C GLU A 107 3.39 9.78 13.67
N SER A 108 4.26 9.68 12.66
CA SER A 108 4.68 10.80 11.82
C SER A 108 5.20 10.35 10.46
N VAL A 109 5.24 11.28 9.51
CA VAL A 109 5.89 11.11 8.21
C VAL A 109 6.93 12.22 8.07
N SER A 110 8.19 11.87 7.79
CA SER A 110 9.27 12.84 7.63
C SER A 110 9.14 13.59 6.30
N LYS A 111 9.84 14.74 6.20
CA LYS A 111 10.21 15.27 4.88
C LYS A 111 11.19 14.31 4.19
N PRO A 112 11.36 14.38 2.86
CA PRO A 112 12.40 13.63 2.17
C PRO A 112 13.78 13.94 2.74
N ILE A 113 14.48 12.92 3.23
CA ILE A 113 15.83 13.01 3.80
C ILE A 113 16.68 11.81 3.35
N ILE A 114 17.99 11.91 3.50
CA ILE A 114 18.89 10.76 3.36
C ILE A 114 19.07 10.14 4.74
N GLY A 115 18.35 9.03 5.00
CA GLY A 115 18.35 8.35 6.31
C GLY A 115 19.09 7.01 6.32
N ASP A 116 19.51 6.50 5.16
CA ASP A 116 20.25 5.23 5.03
C ASP A 116 21.15 5.22 3.78
N TRP A 117 21.90 4.14 3.60
CA TRP A 117 22.82 3.96 2.48
C TRP A 117 22.10 3.88 1.13
N PHE A 118 20.89 3.32 1.07
CA PHE A 118 20.14 3.17 -0.17
C PHE A 118 19.65 4.55 -0.66
N ALA A 119 19.12 5.37 0.26
CA ALA A 119 18.83 6.77 0.02
C ALA A 119 20.05 7.56 -0.44
N TYR A 120 21.21 7.31 0.17
CA TYR A 120 22.44 8.02 -0.18
C TYR A 120 22.94 7.69 -1.59
N PHE A 121 22.96 6.41 -1.98
CA PHE A 121 23.60 5.97 -3.22
C PHE A 121 22.65 5.77 -4.40
N ILE A 122 21.36 5.51 -4.15
CA ILE A 122 20.43 5.01 -5.16
C ILE A 122 19.20 5.91 -5.32
N SER A 123 18.41 6.10 -4.26
CA SER A 123 17.08 6.72 -4.38
C SER A 123 17.04 8.24 -4.16
N GLY A 124 18.14 8.84 -3.70
CA GLY A 124 18.13 10.22 -3.22
C GLY A 124 17.32 10.38 -1.93
N PRO A 125 16.98 11.62 -1.53
CA PRO A 125 16.17 11.88 -0.33
C PRO A 125 14.78 11.24 -0.43
N VAL A 126 14.37 10.51 0.61
CA VAL A 126 13.07 9.81 0.66
C VAL A 126 12.31 10.09 1.95
N PRO A 127 10.97 10.04 1.95
CA PRO A 127 10.18 10.07 3.17
C PRO A 127 10.38 8.81 4.01
N TYR A 128 10.37 8.96 5.32
CA TYR A 128 10.32 7.88 6.30
C TYR A 128 9.02 7.97 7.11
N ILE A 129 8.45 6.81 7.45
CA ILE A 129 7.16 6.71 8.13
C ILE A 129 7.42 6.05 9.49
N SER A 130 7.14 6.78 10.57
CA SER A 130 7.32 6.28 11.94
C SER A 130 6.11 5.44 12.37
N VAL A 131 6.37 4.20 12.77
CA VAL A 131 5.37 3.18 13.15
C VAL A 131 5.87 2.40 14.36
N GLY A 132 5.56 2.87 15.57
CA GLY A 132 6.17 2.34 16.79
C GLY A 132 7.69 2.49 16.77
N GLU A 133 8.44 1.41 17.02
CA GLU A 133 9.91 1.41 16.96
C GLU A 133 10.48 1.27 15.54
N ALA A 134 9.63 1.04 14.54
CA ALA A 134 10.04 0.93 13.15
C ALA A 134 9.99 2.30 12.45
N ASN A 135 10.91 2.50 11.52
CA ASN A 135 10.94 3.69 10.67
C ASN A 135 11.23 3.33 9.21
N PRO A 136 10.32 2.59 8.54
CA PRO A 136 10.48 2.24 7.14
C PRO A 136 10.50 3.47 6.22
N SER A 137 11.32 3.38 5.18
CA SER A 137 11.32 4.35 4.09
C SER A 137 10.15 4.14 3.13
N LEU A 138 9.76 5.17 2.37
CA LEU A 138 8.75 5.06 1.33
C LEU A 138 9.09 4.01 0.25
N PRO A 139 10.34 3.90 -0.26
CA PRO A 139 10.72 2.84 -1.19
C PRO A 139 10.47 1.43 -0.65
N GLU A 140 10.84 1.19 0.62
CA GLU A 140 10.64 -0.10 1.28
C GLU A 140 9.15 -0.45 1.36
N LEU A 141 8.32 0.47 1.86
CA LEU A 141 6.87 0.29 1.94
C LEU A 141 6.24 0.06 0.56
N ALA A 142 6.64 0.85 -0.43
CA ALA A 142 6.08 0.76 -1.77
C ALA A 142 6.43 -0.58 -2.42
N SER A 143 7.67 -1.07 -2.25
CA SER A 143 8.10 -2.36 -2.78
C SER A 143 7.29 -3.52 -2.20
N VAL A 144 7.19 -3.62 -0.86
CA VAL A 144 6.41 -4.69 -0.23
C VAL A 144 4.91 -4.56 -0.47
N THR A 145 4.40 -3.36 -0.72
CA THR A 145 3.01 -3.12 -1.15
C THR A 145 2.75 -3.76 -2.50
N ILE A 146 3.60 -3.51 -3.50
CA ILE A 146 3.47 -4.13 -4.83
C ILE A 146 3.54 -5.65 -4.72
N LYS A 147 4.50 -6.20 -3.98
CA LYS A 147 4.64 -7.65 -3.79
C LYS A 147 3.45 -8.29 -3.07
N CYS A 148 2.87 -7.60 -2.09
CA CYS A 148 1.63 -8.05 -1.44
C CYS A 148 0.47 -8.12 -2.43
N PHE A 149 0.29 -7.10 -3.27
CA PHE A 149 -0.77 -7.12 -4.28
C PHE A 149 -0.52 -8.13 -5.39
N GLU A 150 0.72 -8.33 -5.83
CA GLU A 150 1.09 -9.40 -6.77
C GLU A 150 0.66 -10.77 -6.22
N TRP A 151 0.93 -11.03 -4.94
CA TRP A 151 0.46 -12.25 -4.28
C TRP A 151 -1.07 -12.31 -4.18
N ILE A 152 -1.74 -11.23 -3.78
CA ILE A 152 -3.20 -11.21 -3.61
C ILE A 152 -3.91 -11.43 -4.95
N LEU A 153 -3.48 -10.75 -6.01
CA LEU A 153 -4.22 -10.62 -7.26
C LEU A 153 -3.75 -11.58 -8.36
N VAL A 154 -2.45 -11.87 -8.43
CA VAL A 154 -1.85 -12.58 -9.57
C VAL A 154 -1.43 -14.01 -9.21
N SER A 155 -0.80 -14.20 -8.05
CA SER A 155 -0.29 -15.52 -7.65
C SER A 155 -1.40 -16.57 -7.58
N GLU A 156 -1.10 -17.81 -7.94
CA GLU A 156 -2.01 -18.94 -7.73
C GLU A 156 -1.91 -19.51 -6.30
N GLU A 157 -0.84 -19.19 -5.57
CA GLU A 157 -0.59 -19.73 -4.24
C GLU A 157 -1.50 -19.10 -3.19
N LEU A 158 -2.17 -19.95 -2.41
CA LEU A 158 -3.10 -19.52 -1.36
C LEU A 158 -2.38 -19.13 -0.06
N ASN A 159 -1.17 -19.64 0.17
CA ASN A 159 -0.40 -19.37 1.36
C ASN A 159 0.46 -18.13 1.15
N PHE A 160 0.70 -17.38 2.22
CA PHE A 160 1.53 -16.18 2.13
C PHE A 160 3.01 -16.56 1.88
N PRO A 161 3.71 -15.95 0.91
CA PRO A 161 5.07 -16.35 0.57
C PRO A 161 6.05 -16.06 1.72
N ILE A 162 6.88 -17.04 2.07
CA ILE A 162 7.85 -16.94 3.18
C ILE A 162 8.81 -15.77 2.96
N LYS A 163 9.38 -15.65 1.75
CA LYS A 163 10.29 -14.55 1.40
C LYS A 163 9.65 -13.17 1.59
N LEU A 164 8.38 -13.03 1.24
CA LEU A 164 7.66 -11.77 1.43
C LEU A 164 7.39 -11.49 2.92
N ALA A 165 7.21 -12.52 3.74
CA ALA A 165 7.10 -12.37 5.19
C ALA A 165 8.42 -11.88 5.80
N GLU A 166 9.56 -12.43 5.36
CA GLU A 166 10.89 -11.98 5.78
C GLU A 166 11.15 -10.53 5.38
N GLU A 167 10.78 -10.14 4.15
CA GLU A 167 10.88 -8.75 3.71
C GLU A 167 10.04 -7.81 4.58
N LEU A 168 8.79 -8.18 4.90
CA LEU A 168 7.95 -7.39 5.81
C LEU A 168 8.59 -7.25 7.20
N GLN A 169 9.25 -8.30 7.71
CA GLN A 169 9.99 -8.22 8.97
C GLN A 169 11.16 -7.23 8.90
N LEU A 170 11.89 -7.19 7.79
CA LEU A 170 12.98 -6.23 7.59
C LEU A 170 12.47 -4.79 7.48
N VAL A 171 11.35 -4.57 6.78
CA VAL A 171 10.72 -3.25 6.65
C VAL A 171 10.27 -2.72 8.00
N PHE A 172 9.62 -3.56 8.81
CA PHE A 172 9.12 -3.17 10.14
C PHE A 172 10.08 -3.52 11.29
N LEU A 173 11.37 -3.72 10.98
CA LEU A 173 12.37 -3.97 12.00
C LEU A 173 12.55 -2.71 12.87
N PRO A 174 12.63 -2.83 14.21
CA PRO A 174 12.96 -1.72 15.07
C PRO A 174 14.28 -1.07 14.67
N ARG A 175 14.26 0.25 14.42
CA ARG A 175 15.46 1.04 14.11
C ARG A 175 15.74 1.94 15.30
N ARG A 176 16.90 1.74 15.94
CA ARG A 176 17.36 2.66 17.00
C ARG A 176 17.66 4.00 16.34
N ASN A 177 16.90 5.03 16.70
CA ASN A 177 17.22 6.43 16.42
C ASN A 177 18.49 6.84 17.15
#